data_AF-A0A087TB72-F1
#
_entry.id   AF-A0A087TB72-F1
#
_cell.length_a   1.000
_cell.length_b   1.000
_cell.length_c   1.000
_cell.angle_alpha   90.00
_cell.angle_beta   90.00
_cell.angle_gamma   90.00
#
_symmetry.space_group_name_H-M   'P 1'
#
loop_
_entity.id
_entity.type
_entity.pdbx_description
1 polymer ?
#
loop_
_entity_poly.entity_id
_entity_poly.type
_entity_poly.pdbx_seq_one_letter_code
_entity_poly.pdbx_strand_id
1 'polypeptide(L)'
;MTEQSSKQGHKEHLSKDQRLPRSYKDAEKVLKAAKTCQGNIKTILYSTKFRGGYFNKIYALTHNVLKNTQLLDKIIEETNLLTKEPYLKKEIAQIMIYELVMGRGQLSGKSKPVLTILKYKNDIESAYQCLTKAGIDRFMNEVMVTIPRYARINTLLTTMSDVLDDLKKSGYYHKEYQEDISED
;
A
#
# COMPACT_ATOMS: atom_id res chain seq x y z
N MET A 1 -1.34 -51.81 -32.31
CA MET A 1 -0.15 -51.30 -31.60
C MET A 1 -0.13 -49.80 -31.82
N THR A 2 -0.48 -49.05 -30.79
CA THR A 2 -0.79 -47.62 -30.86
C THR A 2 0.31 -46.88 -30.11
N GLU A 3 1.25 -46.27 -30.82
CA GLU A 3 2.27 -45.43 -30.19
C GLU A 3 1.69 -44.04 -29.89
N GLN A 4 1.54 -43.78 -28.60
CA GLN A 4 1.30 -42.45 -28.06
C GLN A 4 2.61 -41.66 -28.16
N SER A 5 2.62 -40.59 -28.94
CA SER A 5 3.73 -39.63 -28.95
C SER A 5 3.35 -38.42 -28.08
N SER A 6 3.95 -38.36 -26.88
CA SER A 6 3.81 -37.29 -25.91
C SER A 6 4.48 -36.01 -26.41
N LYS A 7 3.71 -34.97 -26.73
CA LYS A 7 4.25 -33.64 -27.05
C LYS A 7 4.68 -32.94 -25.76
N GLN A 8 5.98 -32.91 -25.49
CA GLN A 8 6.58 -32.00 -24.51
C GLN A 8 6.44 -30.56 -25.01
N GLY A 9 5.59 -29.76 -24.34
CA GLY A 9 5.37 -28.37 -24.69
C GLY A 9 6.54 -27.47 -24.27
N HIS A 10 7.35 -27.03 -25.23
CA HIS A 10 8.27 -25.91 -25.01
C HIS A 10 7.46 -24.63 -24.72
N LYS A 11 7.54 -24.11 -23.49
CA LYS A 11 6.99 -22.79 -23.17
C LYS A 11 7.84 -21.74 -23.86
N GLU A 12 7.27 -21.08 -24.86
CA GLU A 12 7.91 -19.94 -25.53
C GLU A 12 8.34 -18.88 -24.50
N HIS A 13 9.57 -18.39 -24.65
CA HIS A 13 10.10 -17.37 -23.76
C HIS A 13 9.45 -16.01 -24.08
N LEU A 14 8.70 -15.45 -23.12
CA LEU A 14 8.15 -14.10 -23.26
C LEU A 14 9.25 -13.07 -23.52
N SER A 15 9.00 -12.17 -24.47
CA SER A 15 9.86 -11.02 -24.78
C SER A 15 10.02 -10.11 -23.55
N LYS A 16 11.13 -9.35 -23.48
CA LYS A 16 11.43 -8.44 -22.37
C LYS A 16 10.27 -7.48 -22.08
N ASP A 17 9.59 -6.98 -23.10
CA ASP A 17 8.50 -5.99 -22.96
C ASP A 17 7.17 -6.59 -22.48
N GLN A 18 6.98 -7.89 -22.72
CA GLN A 18 5.81 -8.64 -22.27
C GLN A 18 5.93 -9.10 -20.82
N ARG A 19 7.14 -9.05 -20.24
CA ARG A 19 7.37 -9.38 -18.84
C ARG A 19 6.95 -8.21 -17.96
N LEU A 20 6.32 -8.54 -16.83
CA LEU A 20 5.98 -7.53 -15.83
C LEU A 20 7.26 -6.81 -15.35
N PRO A 21 7.30 -5.46 -15.38
CA PRO A 21 8.44 -4.69 -14.92
C PRO A 21 8.89 -5.09 -13.52
N ARG A 22 10.21 -5.09 -13.33
CA ARG A 22 10.83 -5.51 -12.07
C ARG A 22 10.34 -4.72 -10.87
N SER A 23 10.11 -3.41 -11.02
CA SER A 23 9.58 -2.56 -9.95
C SER A 23 8.24 -3.05 -9.40
N TYR A 24 7.32 -3.51 -10.25
CA TYR A 24 6.03 -4.00 -9.80
C TYR A 24 6.14 -5.37 -9.13
N LYS A 25 7.01 -6.26 -9.65
CA LYS A 25 7.30 -7.55 -9.00
C LYS A 25 7.92 -7.40 -7.62
N ASP A 26 8.88 -6.49 -7.50
CA ASP A 26 9.59 -6.27 -6.25
C ASP A 26 8.69 -5.54 -5.24
N ALA A 27 7.85 -4.59 -5.69
CA ALA A 27 6.82 -3.97 -4.86
C ALA A 27 5.74 -4.97 -4.39
N GLU A 28 5.30 -5.91 -5.26
CA GLU A 28 4.37 -6.99 -4.89
C GLU A 28 4.93 -7.81 -3.71
N LYS A 29 6.20 -8.23 -3.80
CA LYS A 29 6.85 -9.02 -2.73
C LYS A 29 6.89 -8.27 -1.41
N VAL A 30 7.29 -7.00 -1.43
CA VAL A 30 7.38 -6.17 -0.22
C VAL A 30 5.99 -5.94 0.37
N LEU A 31 4.99 -5.65 -0.47
CA LEU A 31 3.61 -5.45 -0.04
C LEU A 31 3.03 -6.74 0.57
N LYS A 32 3.28 -7.89 -0.06
CA LYS A 32 2.85 -9.19 0.47
C LYS A 32 3.48 -9.47 1.83
N ALA A 33 4.79 -9.29 1.97
CA ALA A 33 5.51 -9.49 3.23
C ALA A 33 4.97 -8.57 4.35
N ALA A 34 4.68 -7.30 4.02
CA ALA A 34 4.09 -6.35 4.95
C ALA A 34 2.67 -6.76 5.39
N LYS A 35 1.84 -7.24 4.45
CA LYS A 35 0.48 -7.74 4.75
C LYS A 35 0.47 -9.02 5.57
N THR A 36 1.49 -9.87 5.42
CA THR A 36 1.68 -11.09 6.24
C THR A 36 2.40 -10.83 7.56
N CYS A 37 2.46 -9.57 8.02
CA CYS A 37 3.08 -9.17 9.30
C CYS A 37 4.54 -9.62 9.49
N GLN A 38 5.32 -9.77 8.41
CA GLN A 38 6.75 -10.14 8.51
C GLN A 38 7.66 -8.98 8.96
N GLY A 39 7.08 -7.80 9.19
CA GLY A 39 7.76 -6.59 9.63
C GLY A 39 7.16 -5.35 8.99
N ASN A 40 7.63 -4.18 9.42
CA ASN A 40 7.27 -2.93 8.74
C ASN A 40 7.99 -2.83 7.37
N ILE A 41 7.46 -1.99 6.48
CA ILE A 41 7.97 -1.84 5.10
C ILE A 41 9.47 -1.51 5.08
N LYS A 42 9.96 -0.65 5.98
CA LYS A 42 11.38 -0.26 6.02
C LYS A 42 12.25 -1.46 6.37
N THR A 43 11.91 -2.21 7.41
CA THR A 43 12.63 -3.41 7.83
C THR A 43 12.70 -4.44 6.71
N ILE A 44 11.57 -4.71 6.06
CA ILE A 44 11.50 -5.63 4.91
C ILE A 44 12.43 -5.13 3.80
N LEU A 45 12.39 -3.86 3.45
CA LEU A 45 13.25 -3.32 2.40
C LEU A 45 14.73 -3.33 2.76
N TYR A 46 15.10 -3.08 4.02
CA TYR A 46 16.50 -3.16 4.44
C TYR A 46 17.07 -4.58 4.37
N SER A 47 16.24 -5.61 4.54
CA SER A 47 16.64 -7.00 4.30
C SER A 47 16.84 -7.35 2.82
N THR A 48 16.36 -6.50 1.89
CA THR A 48 16.57 -6.70 0.45
C THR A 48 17.91 -6.12 -0.02
N LYS A 49 18.31 -6.47 -1.24
CA LYS A 49 19.48 -5.89 -1.92
C LYS A 49 19.20 -4.53 -2.58
N PHE A 50 18.07 -3.89 -2.31
CA PHE A 50 17.72 -2.61 -2.93
C PHE A 50 18.55 -1.47 -2.33
N ARG A 51 19.05 -0.57 -3.18
CA ARG A 51 19.93 0.54 -2.78
C ARG A 51 19.53 1.84 -3.49
N GLY A 52 19.90 2.97 -2.89
CA GLY A 52 19.76 4.31 -3.47
C GLY A 52 18.34 4.66 -3.92
N GLY A 53 18.23 5.30 -5.08
CA GLY A 53 16.94 5.75 -5.62
C GLY A 53 15.93 4.63 -5.88
N TYR A 54 16.39 3.40 -6.14
CA TYR A 54 15.48 2.26 -6.32
C TYR A 54 14.81 1.86 -5.00
N PHE A 55 15.55 1.86 -3.89
CA PHE A 55 14.99 1.64 -2.55
C PHE A 55 13.88 2.66 -2.25
N ASN A 56 14.18 3.95 -2.46
CA ASN A 56 13.22 5.03 -2.20
C ASN A 56 11.97 4.89 -3.08
N LYS A 57 12.14 4.50 -4.35
CA LYS A 57 11.02 4.26 -5.27
C LYS A 57 10.11 3.15 -4.78
N ILE A 58 10.66 1.99 -4.41
CA ILE A 58 9.84 0.87 -3.92
C ILE A 58 9.22 1.22 -2.56
N TYR A 59 9.97 1.87 -1.66
CA TYR A 59 9.44 2.35 -0.39
C TYR A 59 8.22 3.26 -0.57
N ALA A 60 8.36 4.32 -1.38
CA ALA A 60 7.28 5.27 -1.60
C ALA A 60 6.05 4.58 -2.21
N LEU A 61 6.26 3.75 -3.24
CA LEU A 61 5.18 3.03 -3.90
C LEU A 61 4.45 2.10 -2.92
N THR A 62 5.16 1.23 -2.22
CA THR A 62 4.55 0.26 -1.30
C THR A 62 3.94 0.94 -0.08
N HIS A 63 4.55 2.00 0.45
CA HIS A 63 4.02 2.77 1.57
C HIS A 63 2.70 3.45 1.23
N ASN A 64 2.63 4.11 0.07
CA ASN A 64 1.41 4.79 -0.35
C ASN A 64 0.29 3.81 -0.74
N VAL A 65 0.63 2.66 -1.32
CA VAL A 65 -0.35 1.58 -1.57
C VAL A 65 -0.88 1.02 -0.25
N LEU A 66 -0.01 0.82 0.76
CA LEU A 66 -0.45 0.35 2.06
C LEU A 66 -1.37 1.38 2.75
N LYS A 67 -0.99 2.66 2.71
CA LYS A 67 -1.79 3.76 3.26
C LYS A 67 -3.20 3.80 2.64
N ASN A 68 -3.31 3.59 1.34
CA ASN A 68 -4.58 3.66 0.62
C ASN A 68 -5.21 2.28 0.36
N THR A 69 -4.81 1.23 1.09
CA THR A 69 -5.22 -0.16 0.79
C THR A 69 -6.73 -0.34 0.77
N GLN A 70 -7.46 0.28 1.70
CA GLN A 70 -8.92 0.17 1.77
C GLN A 70 -9.61 0.85 0.58
N LEU A 71 -9.15 2.03 0.17
CA LEU A 71 -9.68 2.71 -1.01
C LEU A 71 -9.43 1.88 -2.28
N LEU A 72 -8.22 1.34 -2.42
CA LEU A 72 -7.85 0.48 -3.55
C LEU A 72 -8.68 -0.81 -3.58
N ASP A 73 -8.98 -1.39 -2.42
CA ASP A 73 -9.84 -2.59 -2.32
C ASP A 73 -11.27 -2.28 -2.76
N LYS A 74 -11.85 -1.14 -2.35
CA LYS A 74 -13.17 -0.70 -2.82
C LYS A 74 -13.22 -0.49 -4.33
N ILE A 75 -12.19 0.12 -4.93
CA ILE A 75 -12.11 0.28 -6.39
C ILE A 75 -12.10 -1.08 -7.10
N ILE A 76 -11.35 -2.04 -6.56
CA ILE A 76 -11.29 -3.40 -7.11
C ILE A 76 -12.66 -4.10 -7.03
N GLU A 77 -13.38 -3.90 -5.93
CA GLU A 77 -14.73 -4.44 -5.71
C GLU A 77 -15.76 -3.81 -6.66
N GLU A 78 -15.81 -2.47 -6.76
CA GLU A 78 -16.74 -1.76 -7.66
C GLU A 78 -16.54 -2.17 -9.13
N THR A 79 -15.28 -2.29 -9.56
CA THR A 79 -14.94 -2.67 -10.94
C THR A 79 -15.10 -4.18 -11.20
N ASN A 80 -15.27 -5.00 -10.15
CA ASN A 80 -15.28 -6.45 -10.19
C ASN A 80 -14.06 -7.04 -10.94
N LEU A 81 -12.91 -6.36 -10.82
CA LEU A 81 -11.74 -6.61 -11.66
C LEU A 81 -11.18 -8.03 -11.47
N LEU A 82 -11.06 -8.48 -10.23
CA LEU A 82 -10.50 -9.80 -9.91
C LEU A 82 -11.45 -10.95 -10.30
N THR A 83 -12.76 -10.69 -10.34
CA THR A 83 -13.76 -11.65 -10.80
C THR A 83 -13.69 -11.82 -12.32
N LYS A 84 -13.54 -10.70 -13.06
CA LYS A 84 -13.39 -10.69 -14.52
C LYS A 84 -12.06 -11.29 -14.97
N GLU A 85 -11.00 -11.07 -14.19
CA GLU A 85 -9.63 -11.44 -14.56
C GLU A 85 -8.94 -12.19 -13.40
N PRO A 86 -9.32 -13.46 -13.14
CA PRO A 86 -8.89 -14.22 -11.96
C PRO A 86 -7.39 -14.54 -11.92
N TYR A 87 -6.70 -14.38 -13.06
CA TYR A 87 -5.24 -14.55 -13.13
C TYR A 87 -4.48 -13.38 -12.48
N LEU A 88 -5.13 -12.21 -12.30
CA LEU A 88 -4.52 -11.02 -11.75
C LEU A 88 -4.47 -11.12 -10.23
N LYS A 89 -3.28 -10.96 -9.65
CA LYS A 89 -3.12 -10.94 -8.20
C LYS A 89 -3.62 -9.62 -7.62
N LYS A 90 -4.30 -9.68 -6.47
CA LYS A 90 -4.83 -8.51 -5.76
C LYS A 90 -3.75 -7.47 -5.46
N GLU A 91 -2.57 -7.89 -5.00
CA GLU A 91 -1.47 -6.99 -4.65
C GLU A 91 -0.93 -6.24 -5.88
N ILE A 92 -0.81 -6.92 -7.02
CA ILE A 92 -0.38 -6.30 -8.27
C ILE A 92 -1.44 -5.30 -8.77
N ALA A 93 -2.72 -5.69 -8.70
CA ALA A 93 -3.82 -4.81 -9.07
C ALA A 93 -3.82 -3.52 -8.24
N GLN A 94 -3.69 -3.62 -6.91
CA GLN A 94 -3.62 -2.45 -6.02
C GLN A 94 -2.46 -1.51 -6.39
N ILE A 95 -1.26 -2.06 -6.63
CA ILE A 95 -0.09 -1.27 -7.00
C ILE A 95 -0.29 -0.53 -8.33
N MET A 96 -0.87 -1.21 -9.32
CA MET A 96 -1.12 -0.63 -10.63
C MET A 96 -2.24 0.41 -10.61
N ILE A 97 -3.34 0.12 -9.92
CA ILE A 97 -4.45 1.08 -9.75
C ILE A 97 -3.95 2.34 -9.04
N TYR A 98 -3.15 2.19 -7.98
CA TYR A 98 -2.53 3.32 -7.32
C TYR A 98 -1.66 4.16 -8.27
N GLU A 99 -0.76 3.53 -9.03
CA GLU A 99 0.09 4.27 -9.99
C GLU A 99 -0.72 4.96 -11.10
N LEU A 100 -1.83 4.37 -11.52
CA LEU A 100 -2.72 4.90 -12.55
C LEU A 100 -3.50 6.13 -12.06
N VAL A 101 -4.01 6.09 -10.83
CA VAL A 101 -5.00 7.07 -10.35
C VAL A 101 -4.39 8.13 -9.42
N MET A 102 -3.46 7.72 -8.56
CA MET A 102 -2.86 8.58 -7.51
C MET A 102 -1.37 8.84 -7.73
N GLY A 103 -0.72 8.01 -8.56
CA GLY A 103 0.71 8.09 -8.84
C GLY A 103 1.02 8.93 -10.07
N ARG A 104 1.61 8.30 -11.09
CA ARG A 104 2.14 8.98 -12.28
C ARG A 104 1.12 9.12 -13.42
N GLY A 105 -0.08 8.57 -13.28
CA GLY A 105 -1.11 8.59 -14.34
C GLY A 105 -0.86 7.59 -15.47
N GLN A 106 0.23 6.82 -15.39
CA GLN A 106 0.66 5.90 -16.44
C GLN A 106 1.34 4.66 -15.87
N LEU A 107 1.17 3.53 -16.55
CA LEU A 107 1.81 2.27 -16.22
C LEU A 107 2.97 2.00 -17.17
N SER A 108 4.08 1.49 -16.63
CA SER A 108 5.23 1.10 -17.45
C SER A 108 5.11 -0.35 -17.95
N GLY A 109 5.58 -0.59 -19.18
CA GLY A 109 5.64 -1.91 -19.80
C GLY A 109 4.36 -2.32 -20.55
N LYS A 110 4.43 -3.45 -21.27
CA LYS A 110 3.32 -3.99 -22.08
C LYS A 110 2.94 -5.41 -21.66
N SER A 111 3.18 -5.73 -20.38
CA SER A 111 2.85 -7.04 -19.84
C SER A 111 1.34 -7.26 -19.74
N LYS A 112 0.90 -8.52 -19.81
CA LYS A 112 -0.53 -8.89 -19.75
C LYS A 112 -1.28 -8.21 -18.58
N PRO A 113 -0.77 -8.20 -17.33
CA PRO A 113 -1.44 -7.47 -16.23
C PRO A 113 -1.59 -5.97 -16.48
N VAL A 114 -0.57 -5.32 -17.04
CA VAL A 114 -0.59 -3.88 -17.35
C VAL A 114 -1.66 -3.58 -18.40
N LEU A 115 -1.69 -4.36 -19.49
CA LEU A 115 -2.68 -4.19 -20.55
C LEU A 115 -4.11 -4.41 -20.04
N THR A 116 -4.31 -5.39 -19.16
CA THR A 116 -5.61 -5.61 -18.53
C THR A 116 -6.03 -4.41 -17.67
N ILE A 117 -5.16 -3.86 -16.83
CA ILE A 117 -5.50 -2.66 -16.06
C ILE A 117 -5.83 -1.47 -16.98
N LEU A 118 -5.05 -1.28 -18.05
CA LEU A 118 -5.30 -0.21 -19.02
C LEU A 118 -6.63 -0.38 -19.75
N LYS A 119 -7.06 -1.62 -20.03
CA LYS A 119 -8.38 -1.92 -20.60
C LYS A 119 -9.52 -1.44 -19.70
N TYR A 120 -9.37 -1.57 -18.38
CA TYR A 120 -10.36 -1.12 -17.37
C TYR A 120 -10.09 0.29 -16.84
N LYS A 121 -9.22 1.08 -17.50
CA LYS A 121 -8.81 2.40 -17.02
C LYS A 121 -9.98 3.33 -16.71
N ASN A 122 -10.93 3.44 -17.64
CA ASN A 122 -12.07 4.36 -17.49
C ASN A 122 -12.97 3.95 -16.31
N ASP A 123 -13.22 2.65 -16.15
CA ASP A 123 -14.01 2.12 -15.03
C ASP A 123 -13.32 2.40 -13.69
N ILE A 124 -12.00 2.20 -13.63
CA ILE A 124 -11.17 2.46 -12.45
C ILE A 124 -11.16 3.96 -12.09
N GLU A 125 -10.98 4.84 -13.08
CA GLU A 125 -10.99 6.29 -12.87
C GLU A 125 -12.38 6.78 -12.42
N SER A 126 -13.46 6.23 -13.00
CA SER A 126 -14.83 6.54 -12.60
C SER A 126 -15.11 6.10 -11.17
N ALA A 127 -14.77 4.86 -10.81
CA ALA A 127 -14.90 4.34 -9.44
C ALA A 127 -14.16 5.22 -8.43
N TYR A 128 -12.90 5.59 -8.73
CA TYR A 128 -12.15 6.50 -7.88
C TYR A 128 -12.82 7.87 -7.70
N GLN A 129 -13.33 8.47 -8.77
CA GLN A 129 -14.03 9.75 -8.70
C GLN A 129 -15.31 9.65 -7.86
N CYS A 130 -16.05 8.55 -7.96
CA CYS A 130 -17.23 8.31 -7.14
C CYS A 130 -16.87 8.18 -5.66
N LEU A 131 -15.86 7.37 -5.33
CA LEU A 131 -15.41 7.14 -3.95
C LEU A 131 -14.82 8.40 -3.30
N THR A 132 -14.10 9.22 -4.06
CA THR A 132 -13.55 10.50 -3.58
C THR A 132 -14.63 11.55 -3.35
N LYS A 133 -15.64 11.64 -4.24
CA LYS A 133 -16.83 12.50 -4.03
C LYS A 133 -17.62 12.08 -2.79
N ALA A 134 -17.70 10.79 -2.51
CA ALA A 134 -18.31 10.26 -1.30
C ALA A 134 -17.50 10.54 -0.01
N GLY A 135 -16.34 11.20 -0.10
CA GLY A 135 -15.53 11.58 1.06
C GLY A 135 -14.76 10.43 1.71
N ILE A 136 -14.75 9.23 1.11
CA ILE A 136 -14.11 8.04 1.67
C ILE A 136 -12.61 8.26 1.86
N ASP A 137 -11.96 8.98 0.95
CA ASP A 137 -10.53 9.31 1.07
C ASP A 137 -10.23 10.20 2.29
N ARG A 138 -11.12 11.16 2.61
CA ARG A 138 -10.95 12.05 3.78
C ARG A 138 -11.14 11.29 5.09
N PHE A 139 -12.20 10.50 5.18
CA PHE A 139 -12.49 9.70 6.37
C PHE A 139 -11.32 8.77 6.73
N MET A 140 -10.72 8.12 5.73
CA MET A 140 -9.60 7.19 5.97
C MET A 140 -8.30 7.91 6.35
N ASN A 141 -8.05 9.12 5.83
CA ASN A 141 -6.90 9.92 6.24
C ASN A 141 -7.07 10.52 7.65
N GLU A 142 -8.29 10.92 8.04
CA GLU A 142 -8.58 11.45 9.38
C GLU A 142 -8.40 10.40 10.48
N VAL A 143 -8.80 9.14 10.23
CA VAL A 143 -8.56 8.03 11.16
C VAL A 143 -7.06 7.77 11.39
N MET A 144 -6.18 8.14 10.47
CA MET A 144 -4.72 8.04 10.70
C MET A 144 -4.14 9.19 11.53
N VAL A 145 -4.83 10.34 11.58
CA VAL A 145 -4.43 11.51 12.38
C VAL A 145 -4.73 11.32 13.87
N THR A 146 -5.59 10.36 14.22
CA THR A 146 -6.01 10.13 15.61
C THR A 146 -5.04 9.30 16.45
N ILE A 147 -3.94 8.79 15.88
CA ILE A 147 -2.94 8.06 16.67
C ILE A 147 -2.17 9.07 17.54
N PRO A 148 -2.28 9.01 18.88
CA PRO A 148 -1.57 9.94 19.75
C PRO A 148 -0.06 9.77 19.61
N ARG A 149 0.67 10.90 19.61
CA ARG A 149 2.13 10.90 19.64
C ARG A 149 2.60 10.82 21.08
N TYR A 150 3.23 9.71 21.43
CA TYR A 150 3.85 9.52 22.74
C TYR A 150 5.27 10.07 22.78
N ALA A 151 5.64 10.71 23.87
CA ALA A 151 6.99 11.14 24.17
C ALA A 151 7.35 10.74 25.60
N ARG A 152 8.61 10.37 25.84
CA ARG A 152 9.13 10.11 27.18
C ARG A 152 9.85 11.35 27.68
N ILE A 153 9.52 11.80 28.88
CA ILE A 153 10.21 12.91 29.55
C ILE A 153 11.53 12.40 30.12
N ASN A 154 12.62 13.13 29.84
CA ASN A 154 13.92 12.84 30.40
C ASN A 154 14.04 13.47 31.80
N THR A 155 13.75 12.67 32.82
CA THR A 155 13.70 13.12 34.23
C THR A 155 15.06 13.49 34.82
N LEU A 156 16.17 13.22 34.12
CA LEU A 156 17.50 13.68 34.53
C LEU A 156 17.75 15.16 34.20
N LEU A 157 17.03 15.69 33.21
CA LEU A 157 17.22 17.07 32.72
C LEU A 157 16.06 17.99 33.08
N THR A 158 14.86 17.46 33.29
CA THR A 158 13.65 18.25 33.53
C THR A 158 12.64 17.46 34.36
N THR A 159 11.69 18.13 34.98
CA THR A 159 10.62 17.49 35.74
C THR A 159 9.30 17.45 34.94
N MET A 160 8.37 16.60 35.37
CA MET A 160 7.04 16.52 34.76
C MET A 160 6.30 17.85 34.82
N SER A 161 6.40 18.58 35.93
CA SER A 161 5.78 19.89 36.12
C SER A 161 6.33 20.91 35.14
N ASP A 162 7.66 20.98 34.98
CA ASP A 162 8.30 21.95 34.08
C ASP A 162 7.87 21.72 32.63
N VAL A 163 7.80 20.45 32.21
CA VAL A 163 7.35 20.09 30.86
C VAL A 163 5.88 20.43 30.64
N LEU A 164 5.01 20.17 31.63
CA LEU A 164 3.60 20.54 31.54
C LEU A 164 3.43 22.05 31.41
N ASP A 165 4.22 22.84 32.14
CA ASP A 165 4.18 24.29 32.05
C ASP A 165 4.72 24.81 30.72
N ASP A 166 5.79 24.23 30.19
CA ASP A 166 6.32 24.58 28.88
C ASP A 166 5.37 24.21 27.73
N LEU A 167 4.67 23.06 27.86
CA LEU A 167 3.62 22.68 26.93
C LEU A 167 2.43 23.65 26.99
N LYS A 168 2.00 24.08 28.19
CA LYS A 168 0.96 25.11 28.34
C LYS A 168 1.37 26.44 27.72
N LYS A 169 2.61 26.90 27.94
CA LYS A 169 3.17 28.11 27.29
C LYS A 169 3.17 27.97 25.76
N SER A 170 3.37 26.75 25.25
CA SER A 170 3.35 26.43 23.83
C SER A 170 1.94 26.27 23.24
N GLY A 171 0.89 26.50 24.04
CA GLY A 171 -0.52 26.46 23.62
C GLY A 171 -1.18 25.08 23.69
N TYR A 172 -0.55 24.10 24.33
CA TYR A 172 -1.17 22.79 24.60
C TYR A 172 -1.99 22.83 25.89
N TYR A 173 -3.04 22.01 25.97
CA TYR A 173 -3.82 21.85 27.18
C TYR A 173 -3.61 20.46 27.77
N HIS A 174 -3.58 20.40 29.10
CA HIS A 174 -3.51 19.16 29.86
C HIS A 174 -4.92 18.58 29.98
N LYS A 175 -5.07 17.28 29.73
CA LYS A 175 -6.33 16.55 29.90
C LYS A 175 -6.08 15.33 30.75
N GLU A 176 -6.68 15.31 31.94
CA GLU A 176 -6.67 14.15 32.82
C GLU A 176 -7.85 13.25 32.49
N TYR A 177 -7.58 11.96 32.37
CA TYR A 177 -8.61 10.94 32.29
C TYR A 177 -8.67 10.30 33.68
N GLN A 178 -9.87 10.14 34.24
CA GLN A 178 -10.01 9.34 35.45
C GLN A 178 -9.60 7.91 35.13
N GLU A 179 -8.86 7.27 36.05
CA GLU A 179 -8.56 5.85 35.91
C GLU A 179 -9.90 5.10 35.82
N ASP A 180 -10.10 4.34 34.75
CA ASP A 180 -11.23 3.42 34.65
C ASP A 180 -11.11 2.44 35.82
N ILE A 181 -11.89 2.67 36.87
CA ILE A 181 -12.14 1.69 37.91
C ILE A 181 -12.77 0.52 37.18
N SER A 182 -11.99 -0.54 36.97
CA SER A 182 -12.48 -1.82 36.50
C SER A 182 -13.33 -2.36 37.62
N GLU A 183 -14.65 -2.19 37.53
CA GLU A 183 -15.58 -3.01 38.31
C GLU A 183 -15.47 -4.45 37.77
N ASP A 184 -14.83 -5.31 38.57
CA ASP A 184 -14.85 -6.77 38.43
C ASP A 184 -16.27 -7.34 38.65
#